data_AF-A0A955NXE5-F1
#
_entry.id   AF-A0A955NXE5-F1
#
_cell.length_a   1.000
_cell.length_b   1.000
_cell.length_c   1.000
_cell.angle_alpha   90.00
_cell.angle_beta   90.00
_cell.angle_gamma   90.00
#
_symmetry.space_group_name_H-M   'P 1'
#
loop_
_entity.id
_entity.type
_entity.pdbx_description
1 polymer ?
#
loop_
_entity_poly.entity_id
_entity_poly.type
_entity_poly.pdbx_seq_one_letter_code
_entity_poly.pdbx_strand_id
1 'polypeptide(L)'
;QTGVFLDELNAELAKHDLLFAPDPATSSRANVGGMIGNNSSGTKSIVWGKTVDHVLETTVLFGNGEVATFGEESPDEWEKNSQGETRSAEIHREFKQLIDSNREEVEARYPKVMRRVMGYNLDEFTHTDRWNLGKLFCGSEGTLAVLLEAKINLVPKPKAAAVCLAHYQDVLEAIRAVEPILAHGPSAVEILDKTVLDLARKNLSIRRIMDVVEGDPAAVLVVEFFGETDGEARRKAEEMAKDLPGRGLGYAYPIMTTREDQAKVWNIRKNGLGIMLGIKGDRKPLPFIEDAAIPIKHLPEYIDRVLKFCKSIDAPVAMYAHASVGLIHVRPILDLRHQDDIERLEKNLRGSLQVHRRVRRKLVRRAWGWVCPQPLHREVLRAEDLRGFQAD
;
A
#
# COMPACT_ATOMS: atom_id res chain seq x y z
N GLN A 1 -5.90 13.48 18.76
CA GLN A 1 -5.62 14.51 17.73
C GLN A 1 -4.89 13.88 16.55
N THR A 2 -5.19 14.29 15.33
CA THR A 2 -4.67 13.68 14.09
C THR A 2 -3.23 14.08 13.75
N GLY A 3 -2.66 15.08 14.43
CA GLY A 3 -1.29 15.55 14.21
C GLY A 3 -0.17 14.66 14.78
N VAL A 4 -0.49 13.68 15.63
CA VAL A 4 0.50 12.78 16.24
C VAL A 4 1.18 11.90 15.19
N PHE A 5 2.50 11.73 15.28
CA PHE A 5 3.24 10.82 14.41
C PHE A 5 3.00 9.36 14.78
N LEU A 6 2.99 8.47 13.79
CA LEU A 6 2.71 7.05 14.01
C LEU A 6 3.68 6.39 15.01
N ASP A 7 4.98 6.66 14.87
CA ASP A 7 5.98 6.08 15.78
C ASP A 7 5.77 6.56 17.24
N GLU A 8 5.38 7.83 17.44
CA GLU A 8 5.08 8.38 18.77
C GLU A 8 3.81 7.76 19.36
N LEU A 9 2.75 7.66 18.55
CA LEU A 9 1.50 7.01 18.93
C LEU A 9 1.76 5.56 19.33
N ASN A 10 2.47 4.79 18.51
CA ASN A 10 2.74 3.38 18.78
C ASN A 10 3.71 3.18 19.95
N ALA A 11 4.60 4.13 20.24
CA ALA A 11 5.42 4.11 21.46
C ALA A 11 4.55 4.25 22.73
N GLU A 12 3.50 5.08 22.69
CA GLU A 12 2.55 5.20 23.79
C GLU A 12 1.68 3.94 23.94
N LEU A 13 1.11 3.46 22.83
CA LEU A 13 0.24 2.27 22.81
C LEU A 13 0.96 0.99 23.22
N ALA A 14 2.26 0.89 22.96
CA ALA A 14 3.07 -0.27 23.36
C ALA A 14 3.09 -0.51 24.87
N LYS A 15 2.82 0.50 25.71
CA LYS A 15 2.66 0.35 27.17
C LYS A 15 1.43 -0.47 27.56
N HIS A 16 0.50 -0.63 26.63
CA HIS A 16 -0.76 -1.37 26.78
C HIS A 16 -0.81 -2.64 25.92
N ASP A 17 0.33 -3.08 25.37
CA ASP A 17 0.42 -4.23 24.44
C ASP A 17 -0.44 -4.07 23.17
N LEU A 18 -0.67 -2.82 22.75
CA LEU A 18 -1.43 -2.47 21.56
C LEU A 18 -0.58 -1.72 20.54
N LEU A 19 -1.05 -1.65 19.30
CA LEU A 19 -0.58 -0.71 18.28
C LEU A 19 -1.71 -0.26 17.35
N PHE A 20 -1.54 0.89 16.73
CA PHE A 20 -2.26 1.27 15.52
C PHE A 20 -1.58 0.60 14.31
N ALA A 21 -2.36 -0.23 13.61
CA ALA A 21 -1.83 -1.28 12.75
C ALA A 21 -1.15 -0.83 11.44
N PRO A 22 -1.66 0.18 10.69
CA PRO A 22 -1.04 0.59 9.44
C PRO A 22 0.41 1.06 9.65
N ASP A 23 1.34 0.53 8.85
CA ASP A 23 2.79 0.65 9.04
C ASP A 23 3.55 1.22 7.81
N PRO A 24 3.21 2.42 7.32
CA PRO A 24 3.90 3.03 6.19
C PRO A 24 5.41 3.20 6.47
N ALA A 25 6.24 3.13 5.42
CA ALA A 25 7.69 3.26 5.55
C ALA A 25 8.14 4.60 6.15
N THR A 26 7.30 5.63 6.07
CA THR A 26 7.50 6.99 6.61
C THR A 26 6.94 7.17 8.02
N SER A 27 6.71 6.09 8.77
CA SER A 27 6.11 6.08 10.12
C SER A 27 6.64 7.15 11.10
N SER A 28 7.93 7.49 11.01
CA SER A 28 8.58 8.48 11.87
C SER A 28 8.17 9.94 11.61
N ARG A 29 7.42 10.21 10.54
CA ARG A 29 6.98 11.56 10.14
C ARG A 29 5.56 11.57 9.55
N ALA A 30 4.97 10.41 9.34
CA ALA A 30 3.58 10.27 8.93
C ALA A 30 2.69 10.48 10.16
N ASN A 31 1.86 11.52 10.13
CA ASN A 31 0.86 11.75 11.17
C ASN A 31 -0.44 11.00 10.85
N VAL A 32 -1.25 10.74 11.88
CA VAL A 32 -2.51 9.99 11.75
C VAL A 32 -3.46 10.64 10.73
N GLY A 33 -3.54 11.97 10.71
CA GLY A 33 -4.39 12.72 9.77
C GLY A 33 -3.99 12.52 8.31
N GLY A 34 -2.69 12.60 8.00
CA GLY A 34 -2.16 12.30 6.68
C GLY A 34 -2.29 10.83 6.31
N MET A 35 -2.17 9.92 7.28
CA MET A 35 -2.43 8.49 7.06
C MET A 35 -3.88 8.21 6.69
N ILE A 36 -4.83 8.92 7.30
CA ILE A 36 -6.25 8.89 6.91
C ILE A 36 -6.38 9.51 5.51
N GLY A 37 -5.91 10.74 5.31
CA GLY A 37 -5.97 11.46 4.04
C GLY A 37 -5.44 10.65 2.85
N ASN A 38 -4.39 9.84 3.03
CA ASN A 38 -3.80 9.00 1.98
C ASN A 38 -4.32 7.54 1.96
N ASN A 39 -5.27 7.19 2.83
CA ASN A 39 -5.70 5.81 3.09
C ASN A 39 -4.51 4.84 3.23
N SER A 40 -3.54 5.24 4.05
CA SER A 40 -2.23 4.60 4.13
C SER A 40 -2.30 3.13 4.53
N SER A 41 -1.23 2.42 4.22
CA SER A 41 -1.04 1.00 4.51
C SER A 41 0.46 0.72 4.56
N GLY A 42 0.85 -0.51 4.88
CA GLY A 42 2.25 -0.88 4.88
C GLY A 42 2.46 -2.38 4.69
N THR A 43 3.58 -2.85 5.21
CA THR A 43 4.07 -4.21 4.97
C THR A 43 3.15 -5.29 5.52
N LYS A 44 2.39 -4.94 6.58
CA LYS A 44 1.52 -5.86 7.32
C LYS A 44 0.04 -5.75 6.94
N SER A 45 -0.26 -5.07 5.84
CA SER A 45 -1.63 -4.89 5.34
C SER A 45 -2.34 -6.21 5.00
N ILE A 46 -1.61 -7.31 4.80
CA ILE A 46 -2.22 -8.64 4.63
C ILE A 46 -2.87 -9.20 5.89
N VAL A 47 -2.44 -8.76 7.06
CA VAL A 47 -3.04 -9.15 8.34
C VAL A 47 -4.03 -8.09 8.80
N TRP A 48 -3.67 -6.82 8.66
CA TRP A 48 -4.39 -5.73 9.32
C TRP A 48 -5.10 -4.77 8.38
N GLY A 49 -4.98 -4.91 7.06
CA GLY A 49 -5.62 -4.00 6.12
C GLY A 49 -4.96 -2.61 6.05
N LYS A 50 -5.77 -1.60 5.74
CA LYS A 50 -5.42 -0.20 5.44
C LYS A 50 -5.99 0.72 6.51
N THR A 51 -5.63 2.00 6.51
CA THR A 51 -6.16 2.99 7.46
C THR A 51 -7.69 3.01 7.51
N VAL A 52 -8.38 2.97 6.38
CA VAL A 52 -9.87 2.97 6.35
C VAL A 52 -10.48 1.82 7.15
N ASP A 53 -9.79 0.68 7.23
CA ASP A 53 -10.24 -0.51 7.96
C ASP A 53 -10.15 -0.32 9.50
N HIS A 54 -9.46 0.73 9.96
CA HIS A 54 -9.28 1.07 11.38
C HIS A 54 -9.93 2.40 11.80
N VAL A 55 -10.53 3.16 10.88
CA VAL A 55 -11.22 4.40 11.25
C VAL A 55 -12.60 4.07 11.82
N LEU A 56 -12.82 4.43 13.09
CA LEU A 56 -14.10 4.26 13.78
C LEU A 56 -14.92 5.54 13.76
N GLU A 57 -14.26 6.69 13.92
CA GLU A 57 -14.90 8.00 13.93
C GLU A 57 -13.91 9.08 13.51
N THR A 58 -14.37 10.14 12.85
CA THR A 58 -13.56 11.30 12.50
C THR A 58 -14.28 12.59 12.84
N THR A 59 -13.58 13.56 13.42
CA THR A 59 -14.04 14.94 13.56
C THR A 59 -13.33 15.81 12.53
N VAL A 60 -14.09 16.56 11.75
CA VAL A 60 -13.59 17.37 10.63
C VAL A 60 -14.06 18.81 10.71
N LEU A 61 -13.28 19.72 10.12
CA LEU A 61 -13.63 21.11 9.86
C LEU A 61 -13.86 21.28 8.36
N PHE A 62 -15.08 21.64 7.98
CA PHE A 62 -15.45 21.94 6.60
C PHE A 62 -15.00 23.34 6.16
N GLY A 63 -14.96 23.56 4.84
CA GLY A 63 -14.57 24.85 4.26
C GLY A 63 -15.48 26.03 4.64
N ASN A 64 -16.73 25.76 5.06
CA ASN A 64 -17.65 26.78 5.58
C ASN A 64 -17.43 27.10 7.08
N GLY A 65 -16.45 26.47 7.73
CA GLY A 65 -16.14 26.65 9.15
C GLY A 65 -16.95 25.76 10.10
N GLU A 66 -17.88 24.94 9.60
CA GLU A 66 -18.63 23.99 10.42
C GLU A 66 -17.76 22.80 10.84
N VAL A 67 -17.90 22.37 12.10
CA VAL A 67 -17.26 21.16 12.63
C VAL A 67 -18.31 20.06 12.77
N ALA A 68 -17.99 18.87 12.26
CA ALA A 68 -18.85 17.70 12.37
C ALA A 68 -18.04 16.46 12.75
N THR A 69 -18.71 15.52 13.43
CA THR A 69 -18.14 14.23 13.81
C THR A 69 -18.95 13.14 13.12
N PHE A 70 -18.25 12.22 12.46
CA PHE A 70 -18.84 11.10 11.73
C PHE A 70 -18.33 9.79 12.28
N GLY A 71 -19.24 8.93 12.71
CA GLY A 71 -18.98 7.56 13.17
C GLY A 71 -19.84 6.56 12.39
N GLU A 72 -19.86 5.30 12.83
CA GLU A 72 -20.79 4.31 12.27
C GLU A 72 -22.23 4.59 12.75
N GLU A 73 -23.15 4.63 11.79
CA GLU A 73 -24.56 4.99 11.98
C GLU A 73 -25.46 3.89 11.42
N SER A 74 -26.52 3.56 12.16
CA SER A 74 -27.65 2.78 11.67
C SER A 74 -28.53 3.58 10.69
N PRO A 75 -29.40 2.92 9.91
CA PRO A 75 -30.32 3.62 9.00
C PRO A 75 -31.18 4.69 9.70
N ASP A 76 -31.65 4.44 10.92
CA ASP A 76 -32.45 5.39 11.69
C ASP A 76 -31.63 6.61 12.16
N GLU A 77 -30.37 6.38 12.57
CA GLU A 77 -29.44 7.45 12.93
C GLU A 77 -29.08 8.31 11.73
N TRP A 78 -28.85 7.69 10.56
CA TRP A 78 -28.59 8.39 9.31
C TRP A 78 -29.76 9.29 8.92
N GLU A 79 -31.00 8.77 8.98
CA GLU A 79 -32.20 9.54 8.65
C GLU A 79 -32.36 10.73 9.61
N LYS A 80 -32.11 10.53 10.90
CA LYS A 80 -32.12 11.60 11.89
C LYS A 80 -31.05 12.67 11.59
N ASN A 81 -29.82 12.25 11.29
CA ASN A 81 -28.71 13.16 11.01
C ASN A 81 -28.82 13.84 9.64
N SER A 82 -29.68 13.31 8.76
CA SER A 82 -30.08 13.94 7.50
C SER A 82 -31.08 15.08 7.66
N GLN A 83 -31.62 15.31 8.87
CA GLN A 83 -32.59 16.38 9.13
C GLN A 83 -31.91 17.71 9.46
N GLY A 84 -32.49 18.82 8.97
CA GLY A 84 -32.03 20.18 9.24
C GLY A 84 -31.20 20.81 8.11
N GLU A 85 -30.64 21.98 8.42
CA GLU A 85 -30.00 22.89 7.46
C GLU A 85 -28.46 22.97 7.63
N THR A 86 -27.87 22.13 8.47
CA THR A 86 -26.41 22.09 8.66
C THR A 86 -25.72 21.47 7.45
N ARG A 87 -24.43 21.79 7.27
CA ARG A 87 -23.61 21.18 6.22
C ARG A 87 -23.53 19.68 6.39
N SER A 88 -23.42 19.21 7.63
CA SER A 88 -23.47 17.79 7.95
C SER A 88 -24.78 17.15 7.44
N ALA A 89 -25.95 17.73 7.73
CA ALA A 89 -27.24 17.18 7.31
C ALA A 89 -27.41 17.14 5.79
N GLU A 90 -26.93 18.17 5.09
CA GLU A 90 -26.88 18.20 3.63
C GLU A 90 -26.02 17.05 3.06
N ILE A 91 -24.81 16.85 3.58
CA ILE A 91 -23.91 15.77 3.16
C ILE A 91 -24.56 14.39 3.36
N HIS A 92 -25.22 14.14 4.49
CA HIS A 92 -25.91 12.85 4.70
C HIS A 92 -26.98 12.58 3.63
N ARG A 93 -27.79 13.59 3.27
CA ARG A 93 -28.83 13.45 2.23
C ARG A 93 -28.22 13.21 0.85
N GLU A 94 -27.31 14.08 0.44
CA GLU A 94 -26.74 14.06 -0.91
C GLU A 94 -25.85 12.83 -1.13
N PHE A 95 -25.05 12.46 -0.12
CA PHE A 95 -24.18 11.29 -0.22
C PHE A 95 -24.99 10.00 -0.32
N LYS A 96 -26.09 9.88 0.44
CA LYS A 96 -26.98 8.73 0.33
C LYS A 96 -27.59 8.62 -1.06
N GLN A 97 -28.09 9.73 -1.60
CA GLN A 97 -28.61 9.77 -2.95
C GLN A 97 -27.55 9.40 -3.99
N LEU A 98 -26.31 9.88 -3.83
CA LEU A 98 -25.18 9.57 -4.71
C LEU A 98 -24.91 8.06 -4.74
N ILE A 99 -24.77 7.42 -3.57
CA ILE A 99 -24.49 5.99 -3.47
C ILE A 99 -25.65 5.17 -4.02
N ASP A 100 -26.89 5.46 -3.61
CA ASP A 100 -28.05 4.68 -4.02
C ASP A 100 -28.31 4.80 -5.54
N SER A 101 -28.06 5.97 -6.14
CA SER A 101 -28.20 6.17 -7.60
C SER A 101 -27.08 5.52 -8.43
N ASN A 102 -25.92 5.25 -7.82
CA ASN A 102 -24.74 4.77 -8.53
C ASN A 102 -24.21 3.40 -8.05
N ARG A 103 -24.94 2.70 -7.19
CA ARG A 103 -24.50 1.46 -6.53
C ARG A 103 -23.95 0.41 -7.51
N GLU A 104 -24.68 0.14 -8.58
CA GLU A 104 -24.25 -0.84 -9.60
C GLU A 104 -22.95 -0.43 -10.29
N GLU A 105 -22.77 0.85 -10.59
CA GLU A 105 -21.53 1.36 -11.22
C GLU A 105 -20.38 1.32 -10.22
N VAL A 106 -20.60 1.66 -8.94
CA VAL A 106 -19.58 1.51 -7.89
C VAL A 106 -19.14 0.05 -7.79
N GLU A 107 -20.08 -0.88 -7.63
CA GLU A 107 -19.77 -2.31 -7.51
C GLU A 107 -19.03 -2.87 -8.72
N ALA A 108 -19.42 -2.45 -9.93
CA ALA A 108 -18.83 -2.88 -11.18
C ALA A 108 -17.45 -2.27 -11.44
N ARG A 109 -17.23 -1.00 -11.06
CA ARG A 109 -15.98 -0.27 -11.37
C ARG A 109 -14.91 -0.39 -10.32
N TYR A 110 -15.27 -0.65 -9.06
CA TYR A 110 -14.30 -0.64 -7.99
C TYR A 110 -13.34 -1.84 -8.03
N PRO A 111 -12.04 -1.57 -7.85
CA PRO A 111 -11.02 -2.60 -7.75
C PRO A 111 -11.31 -3.71 -6.74
N LYS A 112 -11.26 -4.98 -7.18
CA LYS A 112 -11.30 -6.14 -6.26
C LYS A 112 -9.88 -6.56 -5.89
N VAL A 113 -9.12 -5.62 -5.32
CA VAL A 113 -7.77 -5.82 -4.78
C VAL A 113 -7.74 -5.30 -3.35
N MET A 114 -6.97 -5.95 -2.49
CA MET A 114 -6.98 -5.59 -1.07
C MET A 114 -6.42 -4.19 -0.79
N ARG A 115 -5.35 -3.80 -1.51
CA ARG A 115 -4.70 -2.50 -1.34
C ARG A 115 -5.14 -1.51 -2.40
N ARG A 116 -6.28 -0.85 -2.15
CA ARG A 116 -6.78 0.31 -2.91
C ARG A 116 -6.73 1.54 -2.01
N VAL A 117 -5.84 2.47 -2.30
CA VAL A 117 -5.56 3.64 -1.44
C VAL A 117 -5.82 4.99 -2.12
N MET A 118 -6.20 4.97 -3.39
CA MET A 118 -6.39 6.17 -4.21
C MET A 118 -7.88 6.49 -4.38
N GLY A 119 -8.22 7.77 -4.27
CA GLY A 119 -9.57 8.29 -4.43
C GLY A 119 -10.53 7.95 -3.28
N TYR A 120 -11.78 8.37 -3.42
CA TYR A 120 -12.82 8.17 -2.41
C TYR A 120 -13.24 6.69 -2.31
N ASN A 121 -13.49 6.21 -1.09
CA ASN A 121 -13.88 4.80 -0.84
C ASN A 121 -15.40 4.60 -0.90
N LEU A 122 -16.02 4.85 -2.06
CA LEU A 122 -17.49 4.76 -2.19
C LEU A 122 -18.02 3.32 -2.05
N ASP A 123 -17.20 2.32 -2.38
CA ASP A 123 -17.48 0.89 -2.18
C ASP A 123 -17.65 0.51 -0.70
N GLU A 124 -17.14 1.31 0.24
CA GLU A 124 -17.37 1.09 1.67
C GLU A 124 -18.85 1.21 2.05
N PHE A 125 -19.67 1.85 1.21
CA PHE A 125 -21.09 2.11 1.46
C PHE A 125 -22.02 1.20 0.62
N THR A 126 -21.47 0.34 -0.24
CA THR A 126 -22.29 -0.53 -1.09
C THR A 126 -22.60 -1.89 -0.46
N HIS A 127 -21.81 -2.31 0.53
CA HIS A 127 -21.86 -3.67 1.08
C HIS A 127 -22.48 -3.78 2.49
N THR A 128 -22.86 -2.65 3.09
CA THR A 128 -23.47 -2.54 4.43
C THR A 128 -24.53 -1.43 4.42
N ASP A 129 -25.50 -1.51 5.32
CA ASP A 129 -26.50 -0.47 5.62
C ASP A 129 -26.12 0.36 6.86
N ARG A 130 -25.10 -0.07 7.62
CA ARG A 130 -24.48 0.72 8.68
C ARG A 130 -23.30 1.48 8.11
N TRP A 131 -23.49 2.78 7.92
CA TRP A 131 -22.57 3.64 7.18
C TRP A 131 -21.71 4.47 8.11
N ASN A 132 -20.48 4.76 7.69
CA ASN A 132 -19.58 5.64 8.43
C ASN A 132 -18.98 6.66 7.47
N LEU A 133 -19.54 7.88 7.45
CA LEU A 133 -19.04 8.97 6.61
C LEU A 133 -17.57 9.32 6.90
N GLY A 134 -17.05 9.01 8.09
CA GLY A 134 -15.66 9.20 8.44
C GLY A 134 -14.69 8.44 7.51
N LYS A 135 -15.14 7.32 6.93
CA LYS A 135 -14.37 6.56 5.95
C LYS A 135 -14.22 7.27 4.59
N LEU A 136 -15.06 8.25 4.28
CA LEU A 136 -14.97 9.03 3.05
C LEU A 136 -13.72 9.92 3.03
N PHE A 137 -13.28 10.39 4.20
CA PHE A 137 -12.05 11.16 4.33
C PHE A 137 -10.79 10.31 4.11
N CYS A 138 -10.91 8.98 4.16
CA CYS A 138 -9.80 8.09 3.85
C CYS A 138 -9.47 8.13 2.35
N GLY A 139 -8.29 8.62 1.96
CA GLY A 139 -7.92 8.75 0.54
C GLY A 139 -8.40 10.05 -0.11
N SER A 140 -8.99 10.97 0.68
CA SER A 140 -9.44 12.29 0.22
C SER A 140 -8.31 13.29 -0.04
N GLU A 141 -7.11 13.04 0.48
CA GLU A 141 -5.95 13.93 0.38
C GLU A 141 -6.26 15.37 0.84
N GLY A 142 -7.19 15.54 1.79
CA GLY A 142 -7.59 16.85 2.32
C GLY A 142 -8.44 17.69 1.37
N THR A 143 -8.90 17.11 0.26
CA THR A 143 -9.82 17.79 -0.68
C THR A 143 -11.20 18.04 -0.08
N LEU A 144 -11.57 17.25 0.95
CA LEU A 144 -12.91 17.23 1.50
C LEU A 144 -13.12 18.14 2.73
N ALA A 145 -12.25 17.93 3.72
CA ALA A 145 -12.28 18.67 4.97
C ALA A 145 -10.93 18.56 5.66
N VAL A 146 -10.70 19.40 6.67
CA VAL A 146 -9.53 19.29 7.55
C VAL A 146 -9.85 18.34 8.70
N LEU A 147 -9.10 17.25 8.82
CA LEU A 147 -9.22 16.27 9.91
C LEU A 147 -8.67 16.83 11.22
N LEU A 148 -9.51 16.97 12.25
CA LEU A 148 -9.13 17.47 13.58
C LEU A 148 -8.82 16.31 14.55
N GLU A 149 -9.74 15.35 14.64
CA GLU A 149 -9.65 14.21 15.55
C GLU A 149 -10.09 12.92 14.86
N ALA A 150 -9.61 11.79 15.37
CA ALA A 150 -10.02 10.47 14.90
C ALA A 150 -10.05 9.50 16.07
N LYS A 151 -11.10 8.68 16.12
CA LYS A 151 -11.16 7.46 16.92
C LYS A 151 -10.76 6.31 16.01
N ILE A 152 -9.72 5.59 16.40
CA ILE A 152 -9.12 4.52 15.61
C ILE A 152 -9.17 3.20 16.37
N ASN A 153 -9.34 2.12 15.63
CA ASN A 153 -9.21 0.76 16.13
C ASN A 153 -7.73 0.44 16.38
N LEU A 154 -7.46 -0.31 17.44
CA LEU A 154 -6.13 -0.77 17.82
C LEU A 154 -6.08 -2.29 17.77
N VAL A 155 -4.90 -2.83 17.48
CA VAL A 155 -4.67 -4.28 17.43
C VAL A 155 -3.67 -4.71 18.51
N PRO A 156 -3.76 -5.94 19.03
CA PRO A 156 -2.74 -6.50 19.90
C PRO A 156 -1.37 -6.51 19.22
N LYS A 157 -0.34 -6.16 19.99
CA LYS A 157 1.04 -6.26 19.54
C LYS A 157 1.43 -7.74 19.38
N PRO A 158 2.00 -8.14 18.23
CA PRO A 158 2.52 -9.50 18.07
C PRO A 158 3.54 -9.85 19.14
N LYS A 159 3.35 -10.98 19.81
CA LYS A 159 4.22 -11.45 20.91
C LYS A 159 5.56 -11.96 20.39
N ALA A 160 5.52 -12.69 19.28
CA ALA A 160 6.68 -13.25 18.62
C ALA A 160 6.60 -13.12 17.10
N ALA A 161 7.77 -13.07 16.47
CA ALA A 161 7.91 -13.06 15.03
C ALA A 161 9.12 -13.90 14.60
N ALA A 162 9.11 -14.37 13.36
CA ALA A 162 10.26 -14.94 12.67
C ALA A 162 10.30 -14.40 11.24
N VAL A 163 11.49 -14.14 10.71
CA VAL A 163 11.68 -13.64 9.35
C VAL A 163 12.50 -14.65 8.55
N CYS A 164 11.98 -15.10 7.42
CA CYS A 164 12.70 -15.92 6.46
C CYS A 164 13.10 -15.06 5.25
N LEU A 165 14.36 -15.17 4.81
CA LEU A 165 14.81 -14.60 3.55
C LEU A 165 14.87 -15.70 2.48
N ALA A 166 13.86 -15.80 1.62
CA ALA A 166 13.88 -16.74 0.51
C ALA A 166 14.67 -16.15 -0.68
N HIS A 167 15.67 -16.87 -1.16
CA HIS A 167 16.61 -16.41 -2.18
C HIS A 167 16.31 -17.03 -3.55
N TYR A 168 16.38 -16.22 -4.61
CA TYR A 168 16.05 -16.62 -5.98
C TYR A 168 17.13 -16.22 -6.98
N GLN A 169 17.37 -17.06 -7.99
CA GLN A 169 18.32 -16.78 -9.07
C GLN A 169 17.69 -15.93 -10.17
N ASP A 170 16.37 -15.81 -10.19
CA ASP A 170 15.62 -14.98 -11.12
C ASP A 170 14.51 -14.21 -10.40
N VAL A 171 14.25 -12.99 -10.87
CA VAL A 171 13.24 -12.12 -10.25
C VAL A 171 11.81 -12.61 -10.52
N LEU A 172 11.54 -13.20 -11.69
CA LEU A 172 10.21 -13.76 -11.99
C LEU A 172 9.95 -15.04 -11.21
N GLU A 173 10.99 -15.83 -10.93
CA GLU A 173 10.92 -16.94 -9.97
C GLU A 173 10.46 -16.45 -8.59
N ALA A 174 11.08 -15.40 -8.05
CA ALA A 174 10.67 -14.78 -6.79
C ALA A 174 9.20 -14.33 -6.83
N ILE A 175 8.77 -13.65 -7.90
CA ILE A 175 7.37 -13.21 -8.06
C ILE A 175 6.39 -14.39 -8.13
N ARG A 176 6.76 -15.50 -8.77
CA ARG A 176 5.94 -16.73 -8.81
C ARG A 176 5.85 -17.40 -7.44
N ALA A 177 6.86 -17.27 -6.60
CA ALA A 177 6.86 -17.84 -5.26
C ALA A 177 5.93 -17.13 -4.27
N VAL A 178 5.50 -15.90 -4.57
CA VAL A 178 4.58 -15.13 -3.70
C VAL A 178 3.29 -15.90 -3.42
N GLU A 179 2.62 -16.43 -4.44
CA GLU A 179 1.33 -17.14 -4.26
C GLU A 179 1.47 -18.41 -3.39
N PRO A 180 2.43 -19.32 -3.64
CA PRO A 180 2.74 -20.41 -2.72
C PRO A 180 3.07 -19.95 -1.29
N ILE A 181 3.85 -18.87 -1.13
CA ILE A 181 4.22 -18.33 0.19
C ILE A 181 2.97 -17.86 0.95
N LEU A 182 2.04 -17.19 0.29
CA LEU A 182 0.81 -16.70 0.91
C LEU A 182 -0.04 -17.83 1.51
N ALA A 183 0.03 -19.05 0.97
CA ALA A 183 -0.68 -20.21 1.51
C ALA A 183 -0.19 -20.62 2.91
N HIS A 184 1.00 -20.17 3.34
CA HIS A 184 1.55 -20.42 4.69
C HIS A 184 1.10 -19.37 5.72
N GLY A 185 0.32 -18.36 5.33
CA GLY A 185 -0.19 -17.32 6.24
C GLY A 185 0.88 -16.38 6.82
N PRO A 186 1.77 -15.79 6.00
CA PRO A 186 2.74 -14.81 6.48
C PRO A 186 2.08 -13.50 6.92
N SER A 187 2.75 -12.79 7.84
CA SER A 187 2.37 -11.42 8.22
C SER A 187 2.84 -10.36 7.22
N ALA A 188 3.89 -10.66 6.44
CA ALA A 188 4.39 -9.80 5.38
C ALA A 188 5.17 -10.60 4.32
N VAL A 189 5.14 -10.13 3.07
CA VAL A 189 6.02 -10.62 1.99
C VAL A 189 6.49 -9.41 1.20
N GLU A 190 7.78 -9.10 1.28
CA GLU A 190 8.40 -7.97 0.58
C GLU A 190 9.49 -8.47 -0.36
N ILE A 191 9.71 -7.79 -1.49
CA ILE A 191 10.80 -8.14 -2.42
C ILE A 191 11.90 -7.08 -2.42
N LEU A 192 13.14 -7.56 -2.46
CA LEU A 192 14.34 -6.78 -2.73
C LEU A 192 15.02 -7.36 -3.98
N ASP A 193 15.17 -6.56 -5.03
CA ASP A 193 15.85 -6.99 -6.25
C ASP A 193 17.38 -6.89 -6.14
N LYS A 194 18.08 -7.44 -7.14
CA LYS A 194 19.54 -7.39 -7.23
C LYS A 194 20.11 -5.97 -7.11
N THR A 195 19.43 -4.97 -7.66
CA THR A 195 19.90 -3.59 -7.63
C THR A 195 19.97 -3.09 -6.19
N VAL A 196 18.90 -3.30 -5.41
CA VAL A 196 18.85 -2.93 -4.00
C VAL A 196 19.92 -3.70 -3.20
N LEU A 197 20.06 -5.01 -3.45
CA LEU A 197 21.03 -5.85 -2.75
C LEU A 197 22.48 -5.43 -3.03
N ASP A 198 22.82 -5.14 -4.29
CA ASP A 198 24.17 -4.71 -4.68
C ASP A 198 24.51 -3.32 -4.13
N LEU A 199 23.53 -2.42 -4.03
CA LEU A 199 23.72 -1.12 -3.38
C LEU A 199 23.85 -1.26 -1.86
N ALA A 200 23.06 -2.14 -1.23
CA ALA A 200 23.15 -2.43 0.19
C ALA A 200 24.54 -2.98 0.58
N ARG A 201 25.12 -3.89 -0.24
CA ARG A 201 26.49 -4.41 -0.04
C ARG A 201 27.59 -3.33 -0.11
N LYS A 202 27.35 -2.24 -0.83
CA LYS A 202 28.29 -1.12 -0.98
C LYS A 202 28.10 -0.04 0.08
N ASN A 203 26.97 -0.04 0.79
CA ASN A 203 26.66 0.95 1.81
C ASN A 203 27.29 0.54 3.15
N LEU A 204 28.15 1.39 3.73
CA LEU A 204 28.91 1.08 4.95
C LEU A 204 28.03 0.80 6.17
N SER A 205 26.88 1.46 6.31
CA SER A 205 25.97 1.23 7.45
C SER A 205 25.14 -0.04 7.31
N ILE A 206 25.03 -0.58 6.09
CA ILE A 206 24.13 -1.70 5.74
C ILE A 206 24.92 -2.97 5.37
N ARG A 207 26.19 -2.84 4.96
CA ARG A 207 27.02 -3.98 4.59
C ARG A 207 27.09 -5.03 5.71
N ARG A 208 27.19 -4.60 6.97
CA ARG A 208 27.27 -5.48 8.15
C ARG A 208 26.00 -6.30 8.40
N ILE A 209 24.89 -5.93 7.76
CA ILE A 209 23.61 -6.63 7.89
C ILE A 209 23.29 -7.49 6.67
N MET A 210 24.18 -7.55 5.67
CA MET A 210 24.06 -8.42 4.48
C MET A 210 24.56 -9.85 4.73
N ASP A 211 25.15 -10.15 5.89
CA ASP A 211 25.68 -11.49 6.21
C ASP A 211 24.57 -12.57 6.27
N VAL A 212 23.32 -12.16 6.40
CA VAL A 212 22.13 -13.02 6.34
C VAL A 212 21.73 -13.41 4.91
N VAL A 213 22.37 -12.82 3.89
CA VAL A 213 22.12 -13.10 2.47
C VAL A 213 23.08 -14.17 1.98
N GLU A 214 22.55 -15.30 1.52
CA GLU A 214 23.33 -16.44 1.04
C GLU A 214 23.56 -16.36 -0.48
N GLY A 215 24.83 -16.37 -0.90
CA GLY A 215 25.24 -16.33 -2.30
C GLY A 215 25.02 -14.96 -2.96
N ASP A 216 24.71 -14.98 -4.27
CA ASP A 216 24.41 -13.77 -5.05
C ASP A 216 23.02 -13.84 -5.71
N PRO A 217 21.93 -13.67 -4.94
CA PRO A 217 20.57 -13.76 -5.48
C PRO A 217 20.28 -12.63 -6.47
N ALA A 218 19.45 -12.93 -7.47
CA ALA A 218 18.83 -11.91 -8.31
C ALA A 218 17.66 -11.20 -7.61
N ALA A 219 17.04 -11.87 -6.64
CA ALA A 219 16.01 -11.30 -5.78
C ALA A 219 15.91 -12.07 -4.47
N VAL A 220 15.48 -11.38 -3.42
CA VAL A 220 15.16 -11.97 -2.12
C VAL A 220 13.74 -11.58 -1.73
N LEU A 221 12.96 -12.55 -1.26
CA LEU A 221 11.70 -12.29 -0.56
C LEU A 221 11.94 -12.29 0.94
N VAL A 222 11.59 -11.19 1.59
CA VAL A 222 11.52 -11.05 3.05
C VAL A 222 10.12 -11.51 3.47
N VAL A 223 10.04 -12.64 4.17
CA VAL A 223 8.78 -13.23 4.63
C VAL A 223 8.74 -13.23 6.16
N GLU A 224 7.74 -12.58 6.75
CA GLU A 224 7.57 -12.56 8.21
C GLU A 224 6.37 -13.43 8.62
N PHE A 225 6.49 -14.08 9.77
CA PHE A 225 5.41 -14.81 10.41
C PHE A 225 5.26 -14.36 11.86
N PHE A 226 4.03 -14.10 12.28
CA PHE A 226 3.69 -13.92 13.70
C PHE A 226 3.36 -15.25 14.38
N GLY A 227 3.60 -15.29 15.69
CA GLY A 227 3.17 -16.36 16.58
C GLY A 227 2.90 -15.85 17.99
N GLU A 228 2.19 -16.65 18.77
CA GLU A 228 2.00 -16.41 20.21
C GLU A 228 3.29 -16.70 20.99
N THR A 229 4.18 -17.52 20.42
CA THR A 229 5.50 -17.85 20.96
C THR A 229 6.56 -17.83 19.86
N ASP A 230 7.83 -17.64 20.24
CA ASP A 230 8.95 -17.69 19.30
C ASP A 230 9.04 -19.03 18.56
N GLY A 231 8.71 -20.13 19.25
CA GLY A 231 8.66 -21.47 18.66
C GLY A 231 7.58 -21.61 17.59
N GLU A 232 6.41 -21.00 17.80
CA GLU A 232 5.33 -21.02 16.80
C GLU A 232 5.69 -20.21 15.55
N ALA A 233 6.20 -18.98 15.73
CA ALA A 233 6.61 -18.13 14.62
C ALA A 233 7.71 -18.79 13.79
N ARG A 234 8.72 -19.37 14.46
CA ARG A 234 9.79 -20.13 13.84
C ARG A 234 9.27 -21.33 13.05
N ARG A 235 8.36 -22.13 13.64
CA ARG A 235 7.79 -23.32 12.98
C ARG A 235 7.11 -22.96 11.66
N LYS A 236 6.31 -21.88 11.63
CA LYS A 236 5.65 -21.41 10.39
C LYS A 236 6.68 -21.07 9.30
N ALA A 237 7.76 -20.36 9.66
CA ALA A 237 8.84 -20.05 8.74
C ALA A 237 9.56 -21.31 8.23
N GLU A 238 9.84 -22.28 9.10
CA GLU A 238 10.47 -23.56 8.74
C GLU A 238 9.58 -24.44 7.84
N GLU A 239 8.26 -24.43 8.04
CA GLU A 239 7.31 -25.15 7.18
C GLU A 239 7.31 -24.61 5.76
N MET A 240 7.28 -23.29 5.61
CA MET A 240 7.44 -22.64 4.30
C MET A 240 8.80 -22.98 3.68
N ALA A 241 9.90 -22.87 4.43
CA ALA A 241 11.25 -23.16 3.95
C ALA A 241 11.44 -24.63 3.52
N LYS A 242 10.67 -25.57 4.08
CA LYS A 242 10.66 -26.99 3.67
C LYS A 242 9.80 -27.26 2.43
N ASP A 243 8.71 -26.51 2.25
CA ASP A 243 7.77 -26.68 1.13
C ASP A 243 8.30 -26.11 -0.20
N LEU A 244 8.89 -24.90 -0.17
CA LEU A 244 9.32 -24.20 -1.39
C LEU A 244 10.34 -24.96 -2.27
N PRO A 245 11.37 -25.65 -1.72
CA PRO A 245 12.28 -26.47 -2.52
C PRO A 245 11.58 -27.59 -3.30
N GLY A 246 10.58 -28.22 -2.68
CA GLY A 246 9.77 -29.28 -3.32
C GLY A 246 8.98 -28.78 -4.53
N ARG A 247 8.77 -27.47 -4.63
CA ARG A 247 8.14 -26.78 -5.76
C ARG A 247 9.15 -26.25 -6.79
N GLY A 248 10.45 -26.42 -6.54
CA GLY A 248 11.52 -25.86 -7.35
C GLY A 248 11.59 -24.33 -7.30
N LEU A 249 11.29 -23.73 -6.14
CA LEU A 249 11.21 -22.28 -5.96
C LEU A 249 12.22 -21.78 -4.94
N GLY A 250 13.29 -21.16 -5.39
CA GLY A 250 14.34 -20.60 -4.53
C GLY A 250 15.42 -21.62 -4.17
N TYR A 251 16.55 -21.12 -3.67
CA TYR A 251 17.74 -21.94 -3.41
C TYR A 251 18.27 -21.85 -1.97
N ALA A 252 17.85 -20.85 -1.19
CA ALA A 252 18.25 -20.66 0.20
C ALA A 252 17.15 -19.96 1.01
N TYR A 253 17.05 -20.28 2.30
CA TYR A 253 15.99 -19.81 3.20
C TYR A 253 16.50 -19.57 4.64
N PRO A 254 17.50 -18.71 4.87
CA PRO A 254 17.91 -18.37 6.22
C PRO A 254 16.74 -17.78 7.03
N ILE A 255 16.63 -18.22 8.29
CA ILE A 255 15.54 -17.86 9.21
C ILE A 255 16.12 -17.10 10.40
N MET A 256 15.60 -15.90 10.62
CA MET A 256 15.98 -14.98 11.67
C MET A 256 14.94 -15.04 12.79
N THR A 257 15.33 -15.61 13.93
CA THR A 257 14.46 -15.79 15.10
C THR A 257 14.76 -14.81 16.22
N THR A 258 15.92 -14.12 16.18
CA THR A 258 16.25 -13.08 17.17
C THR A 258 15.67 -11.74 16.73
N ARG A 259 15.24 -10.92 17.69
CA ARG A 259 14.75 -9.56 17.40
C ARG A 259 15.81 -8.69 16.72
N GLU A 260 17.08 -8.90 17.08
CA GLU A 260 18.20 -8.17 16.49
C GLU A 260 18.31 -8.48 14.99
N ASP A 261 18.31 -9.76 14.61
CA ASP A 261 18.47 -10.14 13.20
C ASP A 261 17.23 -9.82 12.36
N GLN A 262 16.04 -9.92 12.95
CA GLN A 262 14.81 -9.45 12.29
C GLN A 262 14.87 -7.94 12.01
N ALA A 263 15.32 -7.14 12.99
CA ALA A 263 15.47 -5.71 12.82
C ALA A 263 16.51 -5.35 11.75
N LYS A 264 17.61 -6.12 11.64
CA LYS A 264 18.59 -5.99 10.56
C LYS A 264 17.91 -6.11 9.19
N VAL A 265 17.15 -7.19 8.96
CA VAL A 265 16.44 -7.41 7.69
C VAL A 265 15.45 -6.29 7.38
N TRP A 266 14.62 -5.92 8.36
CA TRP A 266 13.63 -4.86 8.20
C TRP A 266 14.26 -3.49 7.95
N ASN A 267 15.44 -3.22 8.53
CA ASN A 267 16.19 -2.00 8.26
C ASN A 267 16.69 -1.92 6.82
N ILE A 268 17.13 -3.03 6.21
CA ILE A 268 17.48 -3.07 4.77
C ILE A 268 16.25 -2.68 3.95
N ARG A 269 15.11 -3.32 4.22
CA ARG A 269 13.86 -3.08 3.49
C ARG A 269 13.34 -1.65 3.66
N LYS A 270 13.35 -1.09 4.88
CA LYS A 270 12.91 0.29 5.17
C LYS A 270 13.81 1.32 4.49
N ASN A 271 15.11 1.07 4.43
CA ASN A 271 16.06 1.97 3.77
C ASN A 271 16.20 1.74 2.26
N GLY A 272 15.59 0.70 1.69
CA GLY A 272 15.72 0.32 0.28
C GLY A 272 15.60 1.49 -0.70
N LEU A 273 14.58 2.34 -0.54
CA LEU A 273 14.40 3.53 -1.37
C LEU A 273 15.53 4.54 -1.21
N GLY A 274 15.95 4.84 0.03
CA GLY A 274 17.07 5.75 0.28
C GLY A 274 18.38 5.23 -0.32
N ILE A 275 18.62 3.92 -0.24
CA ILE A 275 19.76 3.24 -0.85
C ILE A 275 19.72 3.38 -2.37
N MET A 276 18.56 3.16 -3.00
CA MET A 276 18.37 3.31 -4.45
C MET A 276 18.62 4.75 -4.92
N LEU A 277 18.13 5.76 -4.21
CA LEU A 277 18.38 7.16 -4.55
C LEU A 277 19.87 7.54 -4.43
N GLY A 278 20.62 6.78 -3.62
CA GLY A 278 22.07 6.87 -3.46
C GLY A 278 22.91 6.30 -4.61
N ILE A 279 22.31 5.79 -5.70
CA ILE A 279 23.05 5.38 -6.92
C ILE A 279 23.99 6.51 -7.35
N LYS A 280 25.28 6.21 -7.47
CA LYS A 280 26.29 7.19 -7.92
C LYS A 280 26.12 7.48 -9.41
N GLY A 281 26.38 8.73 -9.76
CA GLY A 281 26.29 9.21 -11.14
C GLY A 281 24.95 9.88 -11.44
N ASP A 282 24.82 10.14 -12.73
CA ASP A 282 23.87 11.06 -13.32
C ASP A 282 22.49 10.45 -13.56
N ARG A 283 22.44 9.15 -13.84
CA ARG A 283 21.18 8.40 -13.95
C ARG A 283 20.62 8.03 -12.58
N LYS A 284 19.33 8.29 -12.36
CA LYS A 284 18.62 8.05 -11.11
C LYS A 284 17.40 7.16 -11.31
N PRO A 285 17.02 6.34 -10.31
CA PRO A 285 15.80 5.56 -10.36
C PRO A 285 14.59 6.49 -10.18
N LEU A 286 13.88 6.75 -11.26
CA LEU A 286 12.74 7.66 -11.25
C LEU A 286 11.46 6.93 -10.88
N PRO A 287 10.54 7.56 -10.10
CA PRO A 287 9.20 7.02 -9.91
C PRO A 287 8.51 6.86 -11.27
N PHE A 288 7.98 5.68 -11.55
CA PHE A 288 7.36 5.40 -12.85
C PHE A 288 6.08 4.57 -12.74
N ILE A 289 6.18 3.32 -12.30
CA ILE A 289 5.02 2.56 -11.83
C ILE A 289 5.12 2.55 -10.32
N GLU A 290 4.26 3.32 -9.67
CA GLU A 290 4.14 3.39 -8.22
C GLU A 290 2.77 2.88 -7.81
N ASP A 291 2.71 2.15 -6.70
CA ASP A 291 1.46 1.69 -6.07
C ASP A 291 0.49 0.95 -6.99
N ALA A 292 1.00 0.26 -8.01
CA ALA A 292 0.19 -0.56 -8.91
C ALA A 292 -0.20 -1.88 -8.21
N ALA A 293 -1.40 -1.92 -7.64
CA ALA A 293 -1.97 -3.12 -7.05
C ALA A 293 -2.52 -4.07 -8.13
N ILE A 294 -1.87 -5.22 -8.29
CA ILE A 294 -2.22 -6.27 -9.25
C ILE A 294 -2.67 -7.52 -8.49
N PRO A 295 -3.78 -8.18 -8.86
CA PRO A 295 -4.14 -9.45 -8.24
C PRO A 295 -3.00 -10.47 -8.34
N ILE A 296 -2.68 -11.15 -7.23
CA ILE A 296 -1.49 -12.01 -7.08
C ILE A 296 -1.33 -13.01 -8.23
N LYS A 297 -2.41 -13.71 -8.62
CA LYS A 297 -2.44 -14.67 -9.74
C LYS A 297 -1.97 -14.10 -11.09
N HIS A 298 -2.03 -12.79 -11.29
CA HIS A 298 -1.63 -12.10 -12.52
C HIS A 298 -0.30 -11.34 -12.38
N LEU A 299 0.27 -11.29 -11.17
CA LEU A 299 1.50 -10.57 -10.86
C LEU A 299 2.68 -11.04 -11.71
N PRO A 300 2.94 -12.36 -11.90
CA PRO A 300 4.06 -12.80 -12.73
C PRO A 300 3.93 -12.38 -14.20
N GLU A 301 2.73 -12.50 -14.79
CA GLU A 301 2.49 -12.09 -16.18
C GLU A 301 2.67 -10.57 -16.35
N TYR A 302 2.18 -9.79 -15.39
CA TYR A 302 2.30 -8.33 -15.44
C TYR A 302 3.77 -7.90 -15.38
N ILE A 303 4.55 -8.45 -14.44
CA ILE A 303 5.96 -8.09 -14.29
C ILE A 303 6.81 -8.55 -15.45
N ASP A 304 6.60 -9.76 -15.97
CA ASP A 304 7.31 -10.22 -17.18
C ASP A 304 7.10 -9.25 -18.36
N ARG A 305 5.87 -8.77 -18.55
CA ARG A 305 5.57 -7.78 -19.61
C ARG A 305 6.23 -6.43 -19.35
N VAL A 306 6.22 -5.94 -18.11
CA VAL A 306 6.85 -4.66 -17.76
C VAL A 306 8.36 -4.75 -17.96
N LEU A 307 9.01 -5.80 -17.46
CA LEU A 307 10.46 -6.01 -17.60
C LEU A 307 10.87 -6.15 -19.08
N LYS A 308 10.14 -6.92 -19.88
CA LYS A 308 10.39 -7.04 -21.33
C LYS A 308 10.24 -5.69 -22.04
N PHE A 309 9.26 -4.90 -21.65
CA PHE A 309 9.04 -3.58 -22.22
C PHE A 309 10.17 -2.61 -21.84
N CYS A 310 10.56 -2.50 -20.57
CA CYS A 310 11.68 -1.67 -20.15
C CYS A 310 13.01 -2.10 -20.82
N LYS A 311 13.22 -3.42 -20.99
CA LYS A 311 14.37 -3.94 -21.75
C LYS A 311 14.35 -3.52 -23.22
N SER A 312 13.17 -3.49 -23.87
CA SER A 312 13.04 -3.12 -25.29
C SER A 312 13.41 -1.66 -25.61
N ILE A 313 13.45 -0.81 -24.58
CA ILE A 313 13.83 0.61 -24.70
C ILE A 313 15.15 0.92 -23.99
N ASP A 314 15.91 -0.12 -23.60
CA ASP A 314 17.21 0.01 -22.94
C ASP A 314 17.15 0.87 -21.65
N ALA A 315 16.11 0.65 -20.84
CA ALA A 315 15.94 1.26 -19.53
C ALA A 315 16.16 0.21 -18.43
N PRO A 316 17.33 0.20 -17.76
CA PRO A 316 17.53 -0.58 -16.54
C PRO A 316 16.49 -0.18 -15.50
N VAL A 317 16.01 -1.15 -14.72
CA VAL A 317 14.98 -0.91 -13.71
C VAL A 317 15.46 -1.37 -12.35
N ALA A 318 15.12 -0.61 -11.33
CA ALA A 318 15.12 -1.07 -9.95
C ALA A 318 13.67 -1.39 -9.55
N MET A 319 13.51 -2.48 -8.82
CA MET A 319 12.21 -2.93 -8.33
C MET A 319 12.25 -3.23 -6.84
N TYR A 320 11.22 -2.79 -6.15
CA TYR A 320 10.90 -3.18 -4.78
C TYR A 320 9.38 -3.22 -4.64
N ALA A 321 8.85 -4.02 -3.72
CA ALA A 321 7.42 -4.25 -3.68
C ALA A 321 6.92 -4.74 -2.33
N HIS A 322 5.67 -4.41 -2.06
CA HIS A 322 4.81 -5.09 -1.10
C HIS A 322 4.20 -6.30 -1.82
N ALA A 323 5.00 -7.37 -1.97
CA ALA A 323 4.67 -8.51 -2.80
C ALA A 323 3.42 -9.26 -2.30
N SER A 324 3.21 -9.32 -0.97
CA SER A 324 2.05 -9.97 -0.34
C SER A 324 0.69 -9.45 -0.83
N VAL A 325 0.65 -8.20 -1.28
CA VAL A 325 -0.59 -7.53 -1.74
C VAL A 325 -0.56 -7.17 -3.22
N GLY A 326 0.44 -7.68 -3.94
CA GLY A 326 0.59 -7.48 -5.38
C GLY A 326 0.87 -6.04 -5.78
N LEU A 327 1.40 -5.23 -4.86
CA LEU A 327 1.74 -3.83 -5.11
C LEU A 327 3.24 -3.73 -5.39
N ILE A 328 3.58 -3.28 -6.60
CA ILE A 328 4.95 -3.22 -7.10
C ILE A 328 5.35 -1.81 -7.49
N HIS A 329 6.57 -1.43 -7.11
CA HIS A 329 7.24 -0.21 -7.57
C HIS A 329 8.28 -0.57 -8.63
N VAL A 330 8.13 -0.03 -9.84
CA VAL A 330 9.11 -0.20 -10.93
C VAL A 330 9.67 1.16 -11.28
N ARG A 331 10.99 1.30 -11.13
CA ARG A 331 11.70 2.57 -11.30
C ARG A 331 12.79 2.45 -12.37
N PRO A 332 12.58 2.97 -13.58
CA PRO A 332 13.62 3.03 -14.60
C PRO A 332 14.73 3.99 -14.16
N ILE A 333 15.97 3.63 -14.48
CA ILE A 333 17.17 4.39 -14.14
C ILE A 333 17.54 5.23 -15.36
N LEU A 334 17.23 6.53 -15.29
CA LEU A 334 17.33 7.49 -16.41
C LEU A 334 17.98 8.80 -15.96
N ASP A 335 18.52 9.58 -16.88
CA ASP A 335 18.98 10.96 -16.66
C ASP A 335 18.16 11.95 -17.49
N LEU A 336 17.27 12.69 -16.82
CA LEU A 336 16.37 13.64 -17.49
C LEU A 336 17.06 14.90 -18.04
N ARG A 337 18.38 15.04 -17.93
CA ARG A 337 19.13 16.09 -18.66
C ARG A 337 19.39 15.72 -20.11
N HIS A 338 19.27 14.44 -20.46
CA HIS A 338 19.46 13.96 -21.81
C HIS A 338 18.10 13.75 -22.49
N GLN A 339 17.92 14.36 -23.66
CA GLN A 339 16.68 14.28 -24.43
C GLN A 339 16.27 12.83 -24.72
N ASP A 340 17.23 11.95 -25.02
CA ASP A 340 16.97 10.52 -25.25
C ASP A 340 16.31 9.83 -24.05
N ASP A 341 16.73 10.17 -22.83
CA ASP A 341 16.19 9.60 -21.59
C ASP A 341 14.80 10.19 -21.26
N ILE A 342 14.52 11.45 -21.64
CA ILE A 342 13.16 12.03 -21.61
C ILE A 342 12.24 11.28 -22.57
N GLU A 343 12.67 11.08 -23.82
CA GLU A 343 11.88 10.34 -24.81
C GLU A 343 11.66 8.88 -24.39
N ARG A 344 12.66 8.25 -23.77
CA ARG A 344 12.53 6.91 -23.16
C ARG A 344 11.48 6.92 -22.05
N LEU A 345 11.44 7.95 -21.19
CA LEU A 345 10.40 8.10 -20.16
C LEU A 345 8.99 8.25 -20.75
N GLU A 346 8.83 9.07 -21.79
CA GLU A 346 7.53 9.23 -22.46
C GLU A 346 7.06 7.93 -23.14
N LYS A 347 7.97 7.25 -23.84
CA LYS A 347 7.71 5.91 -24.40
C LYS A 347 7.34 4.94 -23.30
N ASN A 348 8.07 4.99 -22.18
CA ASN A 348 7.81 4.20 -20.98
C ASN A 348 6.35 4.38 -20.53
N LEU A 349 5.91 5.61 -20.28
CA LEU A 349 4.56 5.94 -19.80
C LEU A 349 3.48 5.43 -20.75
N ARG A 350 3.66 5.62 -22.06
CA ARG A 350 2.70 5.13 -23.06
C ARG A 350 2.65 3.60 -23.09
N GLY A 351 3.80 2.94 -23.02
CA GLY A 351 3.89 1.48 -23.06
C GLY A 351 3.39 0.80 -21.79
N SER A 352 3.68 1.33 -20.60
CA SER A 352 3.15 0.79 -19.34
C SER A 352 1.63 0.88 -19.27
N LEU A 353 1.04 1.99 -19.73
CA LEU A 353 -0.42 2.11 -19.86
C LEU A 353 -1.00 1.05 -20.80
N GLN A 354 -0.31 0.72 -21.89
CA GLN A 354 -0.74 -0.37 -22.79
C GLN A 354 -0.60 -1.75 -22.15
N VAL A 355 0.51 -2.03 -21.45
CA VAL A 355 0.71 -3.29 -20.72
C VAL A 355 -0.38 -3.45 -19.67
N HIS A 356 -0.62 -2.42 -18.87
CA HIS A 356 -1.66 -2.41 -17.85
C HIS A 356 -3.05 -2.59 -18.48
N ARG A 357 -3.40 -1.87 -19.56
CA ARG A 357 -4.67 -2.05 -20.27
C ARG A 357 -4.84 -3.46 -20.84
N ARG A 358 -3.77 -4.12 -21.30
CA ARG A 358 -3.83 -5.49 -21.82
C ARG A 358 -4.06 -6.52 -20.72
N VAL A 359 -3.36 -6.40 -19.60
CA VAL A 359 -3.59 -7.27 -18.42
C VAL A 359 -4.98 -6.99 -17.83
N ARG A 360 -5.41 -5.72 -17.77
CA ARG A 360 -6.77 -5.31 -17.43
C ARG A 360 -7.84 -5.99 -18.29
N ARG A 361 -7.69 -6.03 -19.62
CA ARG A 361 -8.66 -6.68 -20.51
C ARG A 361 -8.81 -8.18 -20.26
N LYS A 362 -7.77 -8.85 -19.75
CA LYS A 362 -7.82 -10.24 -19.29
C LYS A 362 -8.44 -10.39 -17.90
N LEU A 363 -8.19 -9.42 -17.02
CA LEU A 363 -8.73 -9.35 -15.67
C LEU A 363 -10.23 -9.07 -15.64
N VAL A 364 -10.74 -8.26 -16.59
CA VAL A 364 -12.12 -7.77 -16.59
C VAL A 364 -12.57 -7.44 -18.03
N ARG A 365 -13.65 -8.09 -18.50
CA ARG A 365 -14.28 -7.79 -19.82
C ARG A 365 -15.01 -6.44 -19.86
N ARG A 366 -15.33 -5.81 -18.73
CA ARG A 366 -15.97 -4.49 -18.62
C ARG A 366 -15.67 -3.89 -17.24
N ALA A 367 -15.02 -2.71 -17.19
CA ALA A 367 -14.79 -1.83 -16.03
C ALA A 367 -13.32 -1.42 -15.86
N TRP A 368 -13.07 -0.38 -15.06
CA TRP A 368 -11.80 0.27 -14.67
C TRP A 368 -11.39 1.56 -15.41
N GLY A 369 -11.79 2.70 -14.87
CA GLY A 369 -11.06 3.96 -15.01
C GLY A 369 -9.97 4.04 -13.94
N TRP A 370 -8.83 4.64 -14.25
CA TRP A 370 -7.68 4.86 -13.34
C TRP A 370 -7.89 6.02 -12.34
N VAL A 371 -9.15 6.42 -12.22
CA VAL A 371 -9.70 7.40 -11.30
C VAL A 371 -11.10 6.84 -11.07
N CYS A 372 -11.69 6.99 -9.87
CA CYS A 372 -13.15 6.99 -9.74
C CYS A 372 -13.73 7.69 -10.98
N PRO A 373 -14.77 7.17 -11.67
CA PRO A 373 -15.24 7.76 -12.93
C PRO A 373 -15.23 9.28 -12.79
N GLN A 374 -14.48 10.01 -13.62
CA GLN A 374 -14.32 11.45 -13.44
C GLN A 374 -15.64 12.22 -13.20
N PRO A 375 -16.82 11.75 -13.69
CA PRO A 375 -18.11 12.26 -13.25
C PRO A 375 -18.37 12.11 -11.76
N LEU A 376 -18.26 10.90 -11.17
CA LEU A 376 -18.49 10.66 -9.75
C LEU A 376 -17.48 11.40 -8.85
N HIS A 377 -16.22 11.51 -9.26
CA HIS A 377 -15.24 12.30 -8.48
C HIS A 377 -15.61 13.79 -8.46
N ARG A 378 -16.12 14.32 -9.58
CA ARG A 378 -16.65 15.69 -9.64
C ARG A 378 -17.97 15.82 -8.89
N GLU A 379 -18.80 14.78 -8.85
CA GLU A 379 -20.06 14.78 -8.08
C GLU A 379 -19.81 14.74 -6.58
N VAL A 380 -18.83 13.99 -6.09
CA VAL A 380 -18.39 14.05 -4.69
C VAL A 380 -17.84 15.45 -4.36
N LEU A 381 -16.97 16.00 -5.21
CA LEU A 381 -16.48 17.39 -5.04
C LEU A 381 -17.57 18.46 -5.22
N ARG A 382 -18.67 18.16 -5.93
CA ARG A 382 -19.83 19.05 -6.11
C ARG A 382 -20.81 18.95 -4.96
N ALA A 383 -20.99 17.77 -4.36
CA ALA A 383 -21.66 17.66 -3.07
C ALA A 383 -20.92 18.50 -2.02
N GLU A 384 -19.61 18.69 -2.21
CA GLU A 384 -18.81 19.63 -1.43
C GLU A 384 -18.79 21.10 -1.90
N ASP A 385 -19.35 21.41 -3.07
CA ASP A 385 -19.14 22.59 -3.92
C ASP A 385 -18.17 23.68 -3.37
N LEU A 386 -16.92 23.55 -3.81
CA LEU A 386 -15.84 24.54 -3.76
C LEU A 386 -16.19 25.83 -4.55
N ARG A 387 -17.11 26.64 -4.03
CA ARG A 387 -17.21 28.08 -4.37
C ARG A 387 -16.31 28.98 -3.51
N GLY A 388 -15.61 28.42 -2.52
CA GLY A 388 -14.88 29.19 -1.51
C GLY A 388 -13.37 29.39 -1.72
N PHE A 389 -12.75 28.86 -2.78
CA PHE A 389 -11.31 28.99 -3.02
C PHE A 389 -10.96 29.47 -4.44
N GLN A 390 -11.72 30.43 -4.96
CA GLN A 390 -11.15 31.41 -5.89
C GLN A 390 -10.63 32.57 -5.04
N ALA A 391 -9.34 32.53 -4.70
CA ALA A 391 -8.63 33.72 -4.29
C ALA A 391 -8.48 34.63 -5.53
N ASP A 392 -8.80 35.91 -5.35
CA ASP A 392 -8.58 37.00 -6.31
C ASP A 392 -7.15 37.05 -6.87
#